data_AF-A0A1I2HZ41-F1
#
_entry.id   AF-A0A1I2HZ41-F1
#
_cell.length_a   1.000
_cell.length_b   1.000
_cell.length_c   1.000
_cell.angle_alpha   90.00
_cell.angle_beta   90.00
_cell.angle_gamma   90.00
#
_symmetry.space_group_name_H-M   'P 1'
#
loop_
_entity.id
_entity.type
_entity.pdbx_description
1 polymer ?
#
loop_
_entity_poly.entity_id
_entity_poly.type
_entity_poly.pdbx_seq_one_letter_code
_entity_poly.pdbx_strand_id
1 'polypeptide(L)'
;MTSDCGDFLQFEVHDDLERPEIDNDGAIYGGRRFKVVCSLAGKRFGDPFGVDVGFGEPILGEPEMIVGSDALDFIGVPPTSVRAYPLETHIAEKLHAYTLPRTRMNSRVKDLPDLALLASVRTLAGARVRAALELTFSFRRTHPLPAELPDPPGAWEGPYARMAGEHDLPWPTLATVTSAARTFLEPVLRGDAEAAVWEPAAWAWRRESR
;
A
#
# COMPACT_ATOMS: atom_id res chain seq x y z
N MET A 1 -25.30 -7.44 7.36
CA MET A 1 -25.93 -7.41 6.01
C MET A 1 -25.49 -8.67 5.27
N THR A 2 -26.38 -9.32 4.53
CA THR A 2 -26.06 -10.55 3.77
C THR A 2 -26.21 -10.26 2.28
N SER A 3 -25.21 -10.63 1.47
CA SER A 3 -25.28 -10.53 0.01
C SER A 3 -25.05 -11.90 -0.62
N ASP A 4 -25.87 -12.25 -1.60
CA ASP A 4 -25.77 -13.47 -2.41
C ASP A 4 -25.41 -13.08 -3.85
N CYS A 5 -24.32 -13.65 -4.36
CA CYS A 5 -23.80 -13.33 -5.69
C CYS A 5 -24.32 -14.29 -6.79
N GLY A 6 -25.19 -15.24 -6.45
CA GLY A 6 -25.75 -16.21 -7.41
C GLY A 6 -24.80 -17.34 -7.78
N ASP A 7 -23.70 -17.49 -7.04
CA ASP A 7 -22.60 -18.44 -7.22
C ASP A 7 -22.45 -19.38 -6.00
N PHE A 8 -23.50 -19.44 -5.16
CA PHE A 8 -23.54 -20.14 -3.87
C PHE A 8 -22.61 -19.56 -2.79
N LEU A 9 -21.87 -18.47 -3.06
CA LEU A 9 -21.15 -17.72 -2.05
C LEU A 9 -22.09 -16.69 -1.42
N GLN A 10 -22.08 -16.65 -0.09
CA GLN A 10 -22.79 -15.66 0.70
C GLN A 10 -21.84 -15.00 1.68
N PHE A 11 -21.90 -13.67 1.72
CA PHE A 11 -21.07 -12.85 2.58
C PHE A 11 -21.93 -12.17 3.64
N GLU A 12 -21.63 -12.44 4.90
CA GLU A 12 -22.24 -11.79 6.05
C GLU A 12 -21.27 -10.74 6.62
N VAL A 13 -21.70 -9.48 6.61
CA VAL A 13 -20.93 -8.34 7.12
C VAL A 13 -21.44 -7.95 8.50
N HIS A 14 -20.53 -7.94 9.47
CA HIS A 14 -20.76 -7.55 10.86
C HIS A 14 -19.84 -6.38 11.24
N ASP A 15 -20.28 -5.52 12.16
CA ASP A 15 -19.36 -4.59 12.81
C ASP A 15 -18.28 -5.38 13.58
N ASP A 16 -17.04 -4.91 13.55
CA ASP A 16 -15.99 -5.48 14.39
C ASP A 16 -16.19 -5.01 15.83
N LEU A 17 -16.78 -5.85 16.67
CA LEU A 17 -17.08 -5.50 18.06
C LEU A 17 -15.84 -5.39 18.95
N GLU A 18 -14.70 -5.95 18.53
CA GLU A 18 -13.44 -5.86 19.28
C GLU A 18 -12.65 -4.61 18.89
N ARG A 19 -12.67 -4.23 17.61
CA ARG A 19 -11.96 -3.07 17.06
C ARG A 19 -12.81 -2.35 16.00
N PRO A 20 -13.90 -1.65 16.40
CA PRO A 20 -14.89 -1.11 15.46
C PRO A 20 -14.38 0.07 14.63
N GLU A 21 -13.36 0.76 15.12
CA GLU A 21 -12.77 1.94 14.47
C GLU A 21 -11.35 1.67 13.99
N ILE A 22 -11.00 2.30 12.86
CA ILE A 22 -9.61 2.35 12.39
C ILE A 22 -8.88 3.43 13.21
N ASP A 23 -8.18 2.99 14.26
CA ASP A 23 -7.26 3.83 15.01
C ASP A 23 -5.87 3.77 14.34
N ASN A 24 -5.66 4.62 13.34
CA ASN A 24 -4.36 4.81 12.70
C ASN A 24 -3.73 6.13 13.19
N ASP A 25 -2.54 6.04 13.76
CA ASP A 25 -1.73 7.23 14.09
C ASP A 25 -1.67 8.16 12.86
N GLY A 26 -2.11 9.41 13.03
CA GLY A 26 -2.04 10.45 12.00
C GLY A 26 -3.17 10.45 10.96
N ALA A 27 -4.23 9.67 11.13
CA ALA A 27 -5.45 9.81 10.35
C ALA A 27 -6.26 11.03 10.80
N ILE A 28 -6.74 11.85 9.87
CA ILE A 28 -7.59 13.03 10.16
C ILE A 28 -9.06 12.64 10.29
N TYR A 29 -9.46 11.54 9.67
CA TYR A 29 -10.83 11.05 9.64
C TYR A 29 -10.88 9.64 10.23
N GLY A 30 -12.01 9.32 10.86
CA GLY A 30 -12.27 7.98 11.34
C GLY A 30 -12.39 6.99 10.18
N GLY A 31 -12.30 5.71 10.50
CA GLY A 31 -12.66 4.62 9.61
C GLY A 31 -13.43 3.57 10.36
N ARG A 32 -14.22 2.77 9.65
CA ARG A 32 -15.00 1.68 10.22
C ARG A 32 -14.36 0.37 9.84
N ARG A 33 -14.23 -0.53 10.81
CA ARG A 33 -13.81 -1.91 10.57
C ARG A 33 -15.01 -2.83 10.64
N PHE A 34 -15.09 -3.70 9.66
CA PHE A 34 -16.10 -4.75 9.57
C PHE A 34 -15.41 -6.11 9.54
N LYS A 35 -16.13 -7.12 10.01
CA LYS A 35 -15.75 -8.51 9.88
C LYS A 35 -16.69 -9.19 8.89
N VAL A 36 -16.11 -9.84 7.88
CA VAL A 36 -16.84 -10.56 6.86
C VAL A 36 -16.70 -12.05 7.09
N VAL A 37 -17.83 -12.74 7.18
CA VAL A 37 -17.90 -14.20 7.25
C VAL A 37 -18.42 -14.70 5.90
N CYS A 38 -17.67 -15.62 5.29
CA CYS A 38 -18.03 -16.22 4.01
C CYS A 38 -18.63 -17.61 4.23
N SER A 39 -19.67 -17.93 3.46
CA SER A 39 -20.21 -19.28 3.37
C SER A 39 -20.37 -19.71 1.91
N LEU A 40 -20.22 -21.01 1.65
CA LEU A 40 -20.40 -21.65 0.35
C LEU A 40 -21.41 -22.78 0.52
N ALA A 41 -22.52 -22.74 -0.23
CA ALA A 41 -23.62 -23.71 -0.12
C ALA A 41 -24.09 -23.93 1.34
N GLY A 42 -24.19 -22.84 2.10
CA GLY A 42 -24.66 -22.84 3.49
C GLY A 42 -23.65 -23.31 4.55
N LYS A 43 -22.40 -23.58 4.17
CA LYS A 43 -21.31 -23.94 5.11
C LYS A 43 -20.25 -22.86 5.14
N ARG A 44 -19.65 -22.59 6.31
CA ARG A 44 -18.54 -21.62 6.44
C ARG A 44 -17.41 -21.99 5.48
N PHE A 45 -16.95 -20.99 4.74
CA PHE A 45 -15.91 -21.11 3.74
C PHE A 45 -14.75 -20.18 4.13
N GLY A 46 -13.59 -20.78 4.41
CA GLY A 46 -12.41 -20.04 4.87
C GLY A 46 -12.57 -19.39 6.25
N ASP A 47 -11.59 -18.54 6.57
CA ASP A 47 -11.60 -17.74 7.78
C ASP A 47 -12.23 -16.37 7.56
N PRO A 48 -12.96 -15.82 8.56
CA PRO A 48 -13.44 -14.46 8.51
C PRO A 48 -12.30 -13.48 8.30
N PHE A 49 -12.53 -12.48 7.46
CA PHE A 49 -11.55 -11.45 7.16
C PHE A 49 -12.08 -10.06 7.51
N GLY A 50 -11.16 -9.14 7.77
CA GLY A 50 -11.48 -7.75 8.08
C GLY A 50 -11.65 -6.92 6.80
N VAL A 51 -12.60 -5.99 6.82
CA VAL A 51 -12.76 -4.95 5.80
C VAL A 51 -12.69 -3.60 6.49
N ASP A 52 -11.72 -2.80 6.08
CA ASP A 52 -11.48 -1.46 6.60
C ASP A 52 -12.04 -0.42 5.61
N VAL A 53 -12.91 0.46 6.09
CA VAL A 53 -13.49 1.56 5.32
C VAL A 53 -13.00 2.88 5.88
N GLY A 54 -12.01 3.48 5.19
CA GLY A 54 -11.53 4.83 5.46
C GLY A 54 -12.36 5.89 4.75
N PHE A 55 -12.53 7.06 5.37
CA PHE A 55 -13.26 8.18 4.80
C PHE A 55 -12.35 9.39 4.57
N GLY A 56 -12.62 10.16 3.51
CA GLY A 56 -12.11 11.52 3.36
C GLY A 56 -10.67 11.68 2.88
N GLU A 57 -9.95 10.60 2.55
CA GLU A 57 -8.58 10.73 2.04
C GLU A 57 -8.55 11.30 0.60
N PRO A 58 -7.68 12.28 0.31
CA PRO A 58 -7.56 12.84 -1.02
C PRO A 58 -6.84 11.87 -1.94
N ILE A 59 -7.40 11.69 -3.13
CA ILE A 59 -6.84 10.83 -4.18
C ILE A 59 -6.31 11.73 -5.29
N LEU A 60 -5.05 11.54 -5.70
CA LEU A 60 -4.48 12.26 -6.84
C LEU A 60 -4.74 11.49 -8.12
N GLY A 61 -5.74 11.94 -8.89
CA GLY A 61 -6.16 11.29 -10.12
C GLY A 61 -7.35 10.35 -9.91
N GLU A 62 -7.69 9.59 -10.95
CA GLU A 62 -8.84 8.69 -10.93
C GLU A 62 -8.42 7.28 -10.45
N PRO A 63 -9.23 6.61 -9.62
CA PRO A 63 -9.01 5.21 -9.27
C PRO A 63 -8.83 4.33 -10.52
N GLU A 64 -7.86 3.44 -10.45
CA GLU A 64 -7.48 2.57 -11.55
C GLU A 64 -8.26 1.26 -11.50
N MET A 65 -8.66 0.74 -12.66
CA MET A 65 -9.25 -0.59 -12.75
C MET A 65 -8.14 -1.63 -12.78
N ILE A 66 -8.06 -2.47 -11.75
CA ILE A 66 -7.17 -3.63 -11.69
C ILE A 66 -8.00 -4.89 -11.90
N VAL A 67 -7.55 -5.74 -12.81
CA VAL A 67 -8.11 -7.08 -13.03
C VAL A 67 -7.33 -8.05 -12.14
N GLY A 68 -8.05 -8.81 -11.31
CA GLY A 68 -7.48 -9.82 -10.42
C GLY A 68 -6.97 -11.06 -11.17
N SER A 69 -6.58 -12.06 -10.38
CA SER A 69 -6.12 -13.35 -10.92
C SER A 69 -7.28 -14.15 -11.54
N ASP A 70 -6.94 -14.94 -12.55
CA ASP A 70 -7.73 -16.00 -13.15
C ASP A 70 -7.65 -17.34 -12.38
N ALA A 71 -7.18 -17.32 -11.12
CA ALA A 71 -7.00 -18.53 -10.31
C ALA A 71 -8.26 -19.38 -10.16
N LEU A 72 -9.45 -18.83 -10.37
CA LEU A 72 -10.73 -19.53 -10.30
C LEU A 72 -11.33 -19.86 -11.68
N ASP A 73 -10.60 -19.63 -12.77
CA ASP A 73 -11.05 -19.96 -14.13
C ASP A 73 -11.34 -21.46 -14.31
N PHE A 74 -10.61 -22.32 -13.57
CA PHE A 74 -10.84 -23.78 -13.58
C PHE A 74 -12.22 -24.21 -13.10
N ILE A 75 -12.94 -23.33 -12.38
CA ILE A 75 -14.36 -23.51 -11.98
C ILE A 75 -15.30 -22.53 -12.69
N GLY A 76 -14.82 -21.86 -13.74
CA GLY A 76 -15.61 -20.93 -14.57
C GLY A 76 -15.91 -19.58 -13.91
N VAL A 77 -15.16 -19.20 -12.86
CA VAL A 77 -15.31 -17.89 -12.22
C VAL A 77 -14.36 -16.90 -12.90
N PRO A 78 -14.88 -15.85 -13.56
CA PRO A 78 -14.03 -14.88 -14.25
C PRO A 78 -13.24 -14.01 -13.26
N PRO A 79 -12.10 -13.45 -13.68
CA PRO A 79 -11.33 -12.52 -12.85
C PRO A 79 -12.15 -11.31 -12.38
N THR A 80 -12.07 -10.98 -11.10
CA THR A 80 -12.73 -9.80 -10.54
C THR A 80 -12.00 -8.53 -10.93
N SER A 81 -12.74 -7.51 -11.39
CA SER A 81 -12.20 -6.17 -11.62
C SER A 81 -12.53 -5.26 -10.44
N VAL A 82 -11.51 -4.60 -9.88
CA VAL A 82 -11.65 -3.71 -8.71
C VAL A 82 -11.07 -2.33 -9.01
N ARG A 83 -11.63 -1.31 -8.37
CA ARG A 83 -11.02 0.04 -8.36
C ARG A 83 -9.97 0.09 -7.27
N ALA A 84 -8.73 0.30 -7.64
CA ALA A 84 -7.62 0.55 -6.73
C ALA A 84 -7.26 2.04 -6.74
N TYR A 85 -6.63 2.54 -5.67
CA TYR A 85 -6.12 3.91 -5.71
C TYR A 85 -5.00 4.00 -6.74
N PRO A 86 -4.79 5.20 -7.32
CA PRO A 86 -3.63 5.48 -8.14
C PRO A 86 -2.34 5.10 -7.43
N LEU A 87 -1.40 4.53 -8.19
CA LEU A 87 -0.15 4.00 -7.64
C LEU A 87 0.65 5.08 -6.88
N GLU A 88 0.65 6.31 -7.40
CA GLU A 88 1.32 7.46 -6.79
C GLU A 88 0.72 7.82 -5.42
N THR A 89 -0.61 7.73 -5.27
CA THR A 89 -1.28 7.94 -3.96
C THR A 89 -0.92 6.83 -2.98
N HIS A 90 -0.90 5.56 -3.40
CA HIS A 90 -0.44 4.46 -2.55
C HIS A 90 1.00 4.67 -2.04
N ILE A 91 1.92 5.12 -2.91
CA ILE A 91 3.30 5.43 -2.53
C ILE A 91 3.31 6.54 -1.46
N ALA A 92 2.54 7.60 -1.67
CA ALA A 92 2.47 8.73 -0.75
C ALA A 92 1.94 8.35 0.64
N GLU A 93 0.87 7.56 0.69
CA GLU A 93 0.29 7.09 1.95
C GLU A 93 1.26 6.18 2.72
N LYS A 94 1.92 5.25 2.02
CA LYS A 94 2.92 4.36 2.64
C LYS A 94 4.13 5.12 3.13
N LEU A 95 4.64 6.08 2.36
CA LEU A 95 5.75 6.92 2.82
C LEU A 95 5.35 7.69 4.07
N HIS A 96 4.20 8.36 4.05
CA HIS A 96 3.71 9.09 5.22
C HIS A 96 3.57 8.17 6.45
N ALA A 97 3.02 6.97 6.28
CA ALA A 97 2.88 6.01 7.37
C ALA A 97 4.23 5.54 7.92
N TYR A 98 5.20 5.29 7.04
CA TYR A 98 6.58 4.91 7.37
C TYR A 98 7.29 6.01 8.18
N THR A 99 7.15 7.28 7.77
CA THR A 99 7.89 8.42 8.33
C THR A 99 7.20 9.10 9.51
N LEU A 100 5.94 8.76 9.80
CA LEU A 100 5.20 9.35 10.90
C LEU A 100 5.92 9.16 12.24
N PRO A 101 6.24 10.26 12.97
CA PRO A 101 6.85 10.17 14.29
C PRO A 101 5.96 9.44 15.29
N ARG A 102 6.53 8.46 16.00
CA ARG A 102 5.82 7.66 17.01
C ARG A 102 6.62 7.57 18.29
N THR A 103 5.90 7.52 19.42
CA THR A 103 6.48 7.33 20.75
C THR A 103 6.77 5.85 21.06
N ARG A 104 6.12 4.93 20.33
CA ARG A 104 6.34 3.48 20.41
C ARG A 104 7.10 2.99 19.19
N MET A 105 7.76 1.83 19.34
CA MET A 105 8.46 1.18 18.24
C MET A 105 7.52 0.97 17.05
N ASN A 106 7.92 1.46 15.89
CA ASN A 106 7.13 1.43 14.68
C ASN A 106 6.92 -0.03 14.23
N SER A 107 5.66 -0.48 14.15
CA SER A 107 5.28 -1.84 13.69
C SER A 107 5.13 -1.93 12.17
N ARG A 108 5.35 -0.83 11.44
CA ARG A 108 5.21 -0.71 9.99
C ARG A 108 6.41 -1.25 9.20
N VAL A 109 7.00 -2.36 9.64
CA VAL A 109 8.11 -3.04 8.94
C VAL A 109 7.76 -3.31 7.47
N LYS A 110 6.48 -3.54 7.19
CA LYS A 110 5.91 -3.85 5.86
C LYS A 110 5.87 -2.66 4.90
N ASP A 111 5.80 -1.41 5.41
CA ASP A 111 5.67 -0.24 4.53
C ASP A 111 6.93 -0.03 3.67
N LEU A 112 8.12 -0.40 4.18
CA LEU A 112 9.39 -0.26 3.45
C LEU A 112 9.50 -1.18 2.21
N PRO A 113 9.31 -2.51 2.31
CA PRO A 113 9.27 -3.35 1.11
C PRO A 113 8.09 -3.02 0.22
N ASP A 114 6.94 -2.62 0.77
CA ASP A 114 5.81 -2.21 -0.07
C ASP A 114 6.17 -0.99 -0.93
N LEU A 115 6.87 0.02 -0.39
CA LEU A 115 7.36 1.16 -1.17
C LEU A 115 8.28 0.71 -2.33
N ALA A 116 9.15 -0.25 -2.07
CA ALA A 116 10.01 -0.82 -3.11
C ALA A 116 9.21 -1.65 -4.12
N LEU A 117 8.25 -2.47 -3.69
CA LEU A 117 7.37 -3.25 -4.58
C LEU A 117 6.49 -2.34 -5.46
N LEU A 118 5.95 -1.24 -4.93
CA LEU A 118 5.18 -0.29 -5.73
C LEU A 118 6.05 0.36 -6.82
N ALA A 119 7.35 0.54 -6.57
CA ALA A 119 8.30 1.01 -7.57
C ALA A 119 8.56 -0.02 -8.69
N SER A 120 8.29 -1.31 -8.48
CA SER A 120 8.50 -2.33 -9.51
C SER A 120 7.31 -2.47 -10.49
N VAL A 121 6.15 -1.90 -10.17
CA VAL A 121 4.89 -2.13 -10.89
C VAL A 121 4.92 -1.61 -12.33
N ARG A 122 5.31 -0.35 -12.53
CA ARG A 122 5.30 0.31 -13.85
C ARG A 122 6.13 1.61 -13.85
N THR A 123 6.29 2.19 -15.04
CA THR A 123 6.90 3.51 -15.19
C THR A 123 6.08 4.60 -14.49
N LEU A 124 6.76 5.55 -13.84
CA LEU A 124 6.13 6.63 -13.09
C LEU A 124 6.74 7.98 -13.46
N ALA A 125 5.91 8.99 -13.70
CA ALA A 125 6.39 10.36 -13.88
C ALA A 125 6.74 10.97 -12.52
N GLY A 126 7.96 11.49 -12.36
CA GLY A 126 8.44 11.98 -11.05
C GLY A 126 7.62 13.14 -10.52
N ALA A 127 7.17 14.05 -11.39
CA ALA A 127 6.24 15.13 -11.03
C ALA A 127 4.92 14.61 -10.43
N ARG A 128 4.37 13.49 -10.94
CA ARG A 128 3.12 12.92 -10.41
C ARG A 128 3.31 12.28 -9.05
N VAL A 129 4.42 11.54 -8.86
CA VAL A 129 4.77 10.97 -7.55
C VAL A 129 4.94 12.11 -6.55
N ARG A 130 5.71 13.14 -6.90
CA ARG A 130 5.93 14.33 -6.05
C ARG A 130 4.63 15.02 -5.65
N ALA A 131 3.74 15.26 -6.61
CA ALA A 131 2.45 15.89 -6.34
C ALA A 131 1.59 15.04 -5.37
N ALA A 132 1.62 13.71 -5.49
CA ALA A 132 0.91 12.83 -4.57
C ALA A 132 1.51 12.90 -3.15
N LEU A 133 2.84 12.91 -3.02
CA LEU A 133 3.52 13.10 -1.74
C LEU A 133 3.09 14.43 -1.08
N GLU A 134 3.13 15.52 -1.82
CA GLU A 134 2.76 16.85 -1.31
C GLU A 134 1.28 16.91 -0.91
N LEU A 135 0.38 16.35 -1.72
CA LEU A 135 -1.05 16.28 -1.40
C LEU A 135 -1.30 15.50 -0.10
N THR A 136 -0.74 14.29 0.04
CA THR A 136 -0.95 13.45 1.22
C THR A 136 -0.38 14.11 2.49
N PHE A 137 0.84 14.64 2.43
CA PHE A 137 1.47 15.27 3.60
C PHE A 137 0.79 16.59 3.99
N SER A 138 0.43 17.43 3.03
CA SER A 138 -0.27 18.70 3.28
C SER A 138 -1.70 18.51 3.78
N PHE A 139 -2.33 17.42 3.37
CA PHE A 139 -3.62 17.01 3.89
C PHE A 139 -3.50 16.51 5.31
N ARG A 140 -2.64 15.52 5.58
CA ARG A 140 -2.51 14.86 6.89
C ARG A 140 -1.89 15.73 7.99
N ARG A 141 -1.05 16.72 7.65
CA ARG A 141 -0.49 17.76 8.54
C ARG A 141 0.09 17.26 9.87
N THR A 142 0.62 16.03 9.89
CA THR A 142 1.20 15.44 11.11
C THR A 142 2.69 15.74 11.23
N HIS A 143 3.41 15.74 10.11
CA HIS A 143 4.85 15.99 10.02
C HIS A 143 5.20 16.46 8.59
N PRO A 144 6.34 17.14 8.37
CA PRO A 144 6.75 17.57 7.04
C PRO A 144 7.17 16.38 6.16
N LEU A 145 7.05 16.56 4.84
CA LEU A 145 7.66 15.64 3.86
C LEU A 145 9.18 15.65 4.06
N PRO A 146 9.82 14.49 4.32
CA PRO A 146 11.26 14.47 4.58
C PRO A 146 12.07 14.64 3.30
N ALA A 147 13.25 15.23 3.42
CA ALA A 147 14.17 15.38 2.30
C ALA A 147 14.86 14.06 1.89
N GLU A 148 14.95 13.10 2.82
CA GLU A 148 15.59 11.80 2.63
C GLU A 148 14.79 10.73 3.37
N LEU A 149 14.91 9.48 2.93
CA LEU A 149 14.23 8.37 3.59
C LEU A 149 14.97 8.04 4.91
N PRO A 150 14.32 8.17 6.09
CA PRO A 150 14.95 7.84 7.37
C PRO A 150 15.40 6.38 7.42
N ASP A 151 16.50 6.11 8.13
CA ASP A 151 16.95 4.74 8.37
C ASP A 151 15.86 3.95 9.12
N PRO A 152 15.56 2.71 8.70
CA PRO A 152 14.67 1.86 9.47
C PRO A 152 15.31 1.50 10.82
N PRO A 153 14.52 1.30 11.89
CA PRO A 153 15.05 0.85 13.17
C PRO A 153 15.79 -0.49 13.04
N GLY A 154 16.98 -0.63 13.64
CA GLY A 154 17.73 -1.90 13.61
C GLY A 154 16.95 -3.11 14.18
N ALA A 155 15.98 -2.86 15.06
CA ALA A 155 15.06 -3.89 15.56
C ALA A 155 14.21 -4.55 14.45
N TRP A 156 14.14 -3.96 13.26
CA TRP A 156 13.41 -4.51 12.11
C TRP A 156 14.18 -5.60 11.36
N GLU A 157 15.49 -5.79 11.58
CA GLU A 157 16.28 -6.76 10.81
C GLU A 157 15.71 -8.19 10.87
N GLY A 158 15.46 -8.71 12.07
CA GLY A 158 14.92 -10.05 12.26
C GLY A 158 13.50 -10.22 11.71
N PRO A 159 12.54 -9.36 12.06
CA PRO A 159 11.20 -9.36 11.47
C PRO A 159 11.20 -9.26 9.95
N TYR A 160 12.03 -8.38 9.38
CA TYR A 160 12.15 -8.20 7.94
C TYR A 160 12.70 -9.44 7.25
N ALA A 161 13.81 -10.01 7.74
CA ALA A 161 14.44 -11.17 7.11
C ALA A 161 13.49 -12.38 7.04
N ARG A 162 12.69 -12.59 8.10
CA ARG A 162 11.65 -13.64 8.10
C ARG A 162 10.60 -13.40 7.02
N MET A 163 10.02 -12.19 7.00
CA MET A 163 9.01 -11.80 6.02
C MET A 163 9.54 -11.86 4.58
N ALA A 164 10.80 -11.45 4.36
CA ALA A 164 11.43 -11.51 3.06
C ALA A 164 11.58 -12.95 2.56
N GLY A 165 11.91 -13.89 3.44
CA GLY A 165 11.95 -15.32 3.10
C GLY A 165 10.57 -15.95 2.91
N GLU A 166 9.57 -15.58 3.72
CA GLU A 166 8.20 -16.12 3.62
C GLU A 166 7.47 -15.68 2.33
N HIS A 167 7.83 -14.53 1.78
CA HIS A 167 7.21 -13.95 0.59
C HIS A 167 8.14 -13.89 -0.63
N ASP A 168 9.30 -14.55 -0.57
CA ASP A 168 10.31 -14.57 -1.64
C ASP A 168 10.64 -13.16 -2.20
N LEU A 169 10.81 -12.19 -1.29
CA LEU A 169 11.08 -10.80 -1.68
C LEU A 169 12.47 -10.68 -2.36
N PRO A 170 12.61 -9.83 -3.39
CA PRO A 170 13.88 -9.69 -4.13
C PRO A 170 15.00 -9.04 -3.32
N TRP A 171 14.69 -8.49 -2.14
CA TRP A 171 15.64 -7.86 -1.23
C TRP A 171 15.74 -8.69 0.06
N PRO A 172 16.72 -9.60 0.17
CA PRO A 172 16.79 -10.57 1.28
C PRO A 172 17.11 -9.92 2.64
N THR A 173 17.63 -8.70 2.66
CA THR A 173 18.03 -7.99 3.89
C THR A 173 17.41 -6.61 4.00
N LEU A 174 17.26 -6.12 5.23
CA LEU A 174 16.75 -4.78 5.51
C LEU A 174 17.59 -3.70 4.80
N ALA A 175 18.91 -3.88 4.74
CA ALA A 175 19.82 -2.99 4.03
C ALA A 175 19.53 -2.97 2.51
N THR A 176 19.31 -4.13 1.89
CA THR A 176 19.04 -4.21 0.44
C THR A 176 17.72 -3.54 0.05
N VAL A 177 16.66 -3.69 0.85
CA VAL A 177 15.38 -3.02 0.57
C VAL A 177 15.44 -1.53 0.85
N THR A 178 16.18 -1.12 1.88
CA THR A 178 16.38 0.30 2.20
C THR A 178 17.09 1.00 1.04
N SER A 179 18.14 0.37 0.50
CA SER A 179 18.85 0.88 -0.68
C SER A 179 17.94 0.99 -1.91
N ALA A 180 17.12 -0.03 -2.15
CA ALA A 180 16.17 -0.04 -3.28
C ALA A 180 15.11 1.07 -3.14
N ALA A 181 14.52 1.23 -1.96
CA ALA A 181 13.56 2.28 -1.66
C ALA A 181 14.17 3.68 -1.76
N ARG A 182 15.40 3.87 -1.27
CA ARG A 182 16.15 5.14 -1.40
C ARG A 182 16.41 5.52 -2.84
N THR A 183 16.86 4.56 -3.66
CA THR A 183 17.14 4.77 -5.09
C THR A 183 15.91 5.29 -5.83
N PHE A 184 14.73 4.78 -5.47
CA PHE A 184 13.46 5.24 -6.02
C PHE A 184 13.01 6.59 -5.44
N LEU A 185 12.93 6.71 -4.10
CA LEU A 185 12.23 7.82 -3.44
C LEU A 185 13.08 9.08 -3.32
N GLU A 186 14.36 8.98 -3.00
CA GLU A 186 15.15 10.18 -2.67
C GLU A 186 15.23 11.21 -3.82
N PRO A 187 15.38 10.81 -5.10
CA PRO A 187 15.31 11.77 -6.21
C PRO A 187 13.97 12.52 -6.29
N VAL A 188 12.86 11.90 -5.87
CA VAL A 188 11.54 12.55 -5.80
C VAL A 188 11.47 13.47 -4.58
N LEU A 189 11.99 13.03 -3.42
CA LEU A 189 12.00 13.82 -2.18
C LEU A 189 12.86 15.09 -2.31
N ARG A 190 13.99 15.00 -3.00
CA ARG A 190 14.88 16.14 -3.28
C ARG A 190 14.36 17.04 -4.42
N GLY A 191 13.42 16.54 -5.23
CA GLY A 191 12.86 17.25 -6.39
C GLY A 191 13.64 17.05 -7.70
N ASP A 192 14.72 16.27 -7.67
CA ASP A 192 15.60 16.01 -8.83
C ASP A 192 14.92 15.23 -9.97
N ALA A 193 13.85 14.50 -9.63
CA ALA A 193 13.10 13.64 -10.53
C ALA A 193 11.89 14.32 -11.20
N GLU A 194 11.63 15.61 -10.96
CA GLU A 194 10.42 16.30 -11.47
C GLU A 194 10.25 16.15 -12.99
N ALA A 195 11.33 16.29 -13.75
CA ALA A 195 11.39 16.11 -15.21
C ALA A 195 11.95 14.74 -15.63
N ALA A 196 11.77 13.71 -14.81
CA ALA A 196 12.23 12.34 -15.08
C ALA A 196 11.10 11.32 -15.01
N VAL A 197 11.32 10.18 -15.67
CA VAL A 197 10.45 9.00 -15.64
C VAL A 197 11.21 7.88 -14.96
N TRP A 198 10.56 7.24 -13.99
CA TRP A 198 11.07 6.04 -13.33
C TRP A 198 10.93 4.85 -14.27
N GLU A 199 12.02 4.08 -14.43
CA GLU A 199 12.07 2.86 -15.22
C GLU A 199 12.29 1.65 -14.31
N PRO A 200 11.24 0.88 -13.96
CA PRO A 200 11.34 -0.24 -13.02
C PRO A 200 12.38 -1.29 -13.40
N ALA A 201 12.44 -1.64 -14.70
CA ALA A 201 13.38 -2.64 -15.19
C ALA A 201 14.85 -2.21 -15.05
N ALA A 202 15.12 -0.91 -15.09
CA ALA A 202 16.46 -0.34 -14.91
C ALA A 202 16.72 0.09 -13.45
N TRP A 203 15.69 0.07 -12.59
CA TRP A 203 15.69 0.62 -11.24
C TRP A 203 16.26 2.04 -11.15
N ALA A 204 15.91 2.90 -12.12
CA ALA A 204 16.50 4.22 -12.27
C ALA A 204 15.53 5.27 -12.83
N TRP A 205 15.76 6.52 -12.45
CA TRP A 205 15.13 7.68 -13.07
C TRP A 205 15.86 8.05 -14.38
N ARG A 206 15.11 8.19 -15.48
CA ARG A 206 15.60 8.64 -16.78
C ARG A 206 15.02 10.00 -17.09
N ARG A 207 15.90 10.94 -17.48
CA ARG A 207 15.46 12.20 -18.09
C ARG A 207 15.25 11.95 -19.57
N GLU A 208 14.15 12.44 -20.12
CA GLU A 208 14.00 12.49 -21.57
C GLU A 208 15.14 13.33 -22.14
N SER A 209 15.89 12.76 -23.07
CA SER A 209 16.91 13.50 -23.80
C SER A 209 16.20 14.46 -24.73
N ARG A 210 16.45 15.76 -24.54
CA ARG A 210 15.86 16.83 -25.34
C ARG A 210 16.45 16.88 -26.75
#